data_AF-A0A2G9T8U9-F1
#
_entry.id   AF-A0A2G9T8U9-F1
#
_cell.length_a   1.000
_cell.length_b   1.000
_cell.length_c   1.000
_cell.angle_alpha   90.00
_cell.angle_beta   90.00
_cell.angle_gamma   90.00
#
_symmetry.space_group_name_H-M   'P 1'
#
loop_
_entity.id
_entity.type
_entity.pdbx_description
1 polymer ?
#
loop_
_entity_poly.entity_id
_entity_poly.type
_entity_poly.pdbx_seq_one_letter_code
_entity_poly.pdbx_strand_id
1 'polypeptide(L)'
;LERLEHLAEKFRRKCALHEEWSHGKEEALRSQDWKSCGLYKIKALRKRHEAFESDLGAHQDRVEQIALIARELNNLRYPDIGPINARCQ
;
A
#
# COMPACT_ATOMS: atom_id res chain seq x y z
N LEU A 1 23.39 1.20 -16.17
CA LEU A 1 22.06 0.99 -16.77
C LEU A 1 21.39 -0.26 -16.17
N GLU A 2 21.99 -1.44 -16.23
CA GLU A 2 21.45 -2.69 -15.66
C GLU A 2 21.02 -2.59 -14.18
N ARG A 3 21.86 -1.98 -13.32
CA ARG A 3 21.49 -1.74 -11.90
C ARG A 3 20.24 -0.89 -11.71
N LEU A 4 20.04 0.12 -12.56
CA LEU A 4 18.88 1.02 -12.46
C LEU A 4 17.60 0.33 -12.90
N GLU A 5 17.67 -0.46 -13.97
CA GLU A 5 16.55 -1.29 -14.42
C GLU A 5 16.12 -2.29 -13.35
N HIS A 6 17.08 -2.93 -12.69
CA HIS A 6 16.79 -3.86 -11.60
C HIS A 6 16.09 -3.15 -10.41
N LEU A 7 16.52 -1.93 -10.10
CA LEU A 7 15.92 -1.11 -9.05
C LEU A 7 14.49 -0.65 -9.42
N ALA A 8 14.28 -0.26 -10.69
CA ALA A 8 12.97 0.10 -11.22
C ALA A 8 12.01 -1.11 -11.25
N GLU A 9 12.50 -2.30 -11.60
CA GLU A 9 11.70 -3.52 -11.53
C GLU A 9 11.32 -3.87 -10.09
N LYS A 10 12.26 -3.75 -9.15
CA LYS A 10 12.00 -3.93 -7.72
C LYS A 10 10.94 -2.96 -7.20
N PHE A 11 10.97 -1.69 -7.62
CA PHE A 11 9.92 -0.72 -7.35
C PHE A 11 8.57 -1.20 -7.87
N ARG A 12 8.49 -1.52 -9.17
CA ARG A 12 7.24 -1.94 -9.83
C ARG A 12 6.60 -3.15 -9.14
N ARG A 13 7.40 -4.16 -8.79
CA ARG A 13 6.94 -5.35 -8.07
C ARG A 13 6.42 -5.01 -6.68
N LYS A 14 7.14 -4.18 -5.91
CA LYS A 14 6.71 -3.79 -4.55
C LYS A 14 5.42 -2.98 -4.56
N CYS A 15 5.28 -2.04 -5.49
CA CYS A 15 4.03 -1.29 -5.65
C CYS A 15 2.85 -2.20 -6.02
N ALA A 16 3.04 -3.14 -6.96
CA ALA A 16 1.97 -4.06 -7.35
C ALA A 16 1.46 -4.89 -6.17
N LEU A 17 2.37 -5.41 -5.33
CA LEU A 17 2.01 -6.13 -4.11
C LEU A 17 1.28 -5.24 -3.09
N HIS A 18 1.66 -3.96 -2.98
CA HIS A 18 1.00 -3.02 -2.08
C HIS A 18 -0.41 -2.64 -2.57
N GLU A 19 -0.57 -2.44 -3.89
CA GLU A 19 -1.86 -2.14 -4.52
C GLU A 19 -2.82 -3.33 -4.45
N GLU A 20 -2.33 -4.55 -4.65
CA GLU A 20 -3.13 -5.76 -4.48
C GLU A 20 -3.61 -5.89 -3.03
N TRP A 21 -2.75 -5.58 -2.06
CA TRP A 21 -3.16 -5.55 -0.65
C TRP A 21 -4.16 -4.44 -0.35
N SER A 22 -3.99 -3.24 -0.90
CA SER A 22 -4.88 -2.11 -0.62
C SER A 22 -6.25 -2.22 -1.31
N HIS A 23 -6.36 -3.05 -2.34
CA HIS A 23 -7.59 -3.27 -3.08
C HIS A 23 -8.78 -3.63 -2.17
N GLY A 24 -9.89 -2.89 -2.29
CA GLY A 24 -11.12 -3.12 -1.54
C GLY A 24 -11.10 -2.70 -0.06
N LYS A 25 -9.94 -2.34 0.51
CA LYS A 25 -9.84 -1.88 1.91
C LYS A 25 -10.55 -0.55 2.12
N GLU A 26 -10.46 0.37 1.17
CA GLU A 26 -11.14 1.67 1.25
C GLU A 26 -12.67 1.53 1.26
N GLU A 27 -13.23 0.70 0.37
CA GLU A 27 -14.67 0.39 0.33
C GLU A 27 -15.13 -0.22 1.65
N ALA A 28 -14.36 -1.17 2.19
CA ALA A 28 -14.63 -1.79 3.48
C ALA A 28 -14.64 -0.79 4.65
N LEU A 29 -13.75 0.21 4.63
CA LEU A 29 -13.69 1.29 5.63
C LEU A 29 -14.82 2.31 5.48
N ARG A 30 -15.28 2.59 4.26
CA ARG A 30 -16.40 3.50 3.99
C ARG A 30 -17.76 2.89 4.36
N SER A 31 -17.85 1.56 4.49
CA SER A 31 -19.08 0.86 4.86
C SER A 31 -19.67 1.37 6.18
N GLN A 32 -21.00 1.51 6.20
CA GLN A 32 -21.77 1.91 7.38
C GLN A 32 -22.60 0.76 7.97
N ASP A 33 -22.28 -0.49 7.62
CA ASP A 33 -22.95 -1.71 8.09
C ASP A 33 -23.11 -1.79 9.62
N TRP A 34 -22.21 -1.15 10.35
CA TRP A 34 -22.23 -1.11 11.80
C TRP A 34 -23.45 -0.38 12.36
N LYS A 35 -24.04 0.58 11.63
CA LYS A 35 -25.16 1.42 12.09
C LYS A 35 -26.48 0.64 12.24
N SER A 36 -26.69 -0.39 11.43
CA SER A 36 -27.96 -1.12 11.35
C SER A 36 -27.88 -2.54 11.89
N CYS A 37 -26.76 -2.92 12.55
CA CYS A 37 -26.52 -4.29 12.98
C CYS A 37 -26.56 -4.49 14.50
N GLY A 38 -26.96 -5.69 14.93
CA GLY A 38 -27.00 -6.06 16.35
C GLY A 38 -25.63 -6.28 16.98
N LEU A 39 -25.60 -6.35 18.32
CA LEU A 39 -24.38 -6.44 19.15
C LEU A 39 -23.38 -7.50 18.69
N TYR A 40 -23.85 -8.68 18.27
CA TYR A 40 -22.98 -9.76 17.78
C TYR A 40 -22.21 -9.36 16.50
N LYS A 41 -22.90 -8.78 15.52
CA LYS A 41 -22.29 -8.31 14.27
C LYS A 41 -21.34 -7.14 14.53
N ILE A 42 -21.68 -6.22 15.45
CA ILE A 42 -20.78 -5.13 15.88
C ILE A 42 -19.47 -5.69 16.47
N LYS A 43 -19.55 -6.66 17.38
CA LYS A 43 -18.34 -7.29 17.97
C LYS A 43 -17.47 -7.95 16.91
N ALA A 44 -18.08 -8.62 15.92
CA ALA A 44 -17.36 -9.23 14.80
C ALA A 44 -16.73 -8.18 13.87
N LEU A 45 -17.41 -7.07 13.60
CA LEU A 45 -16.88 -5.92 12.85
C LEU A 45 -15.67 -5.32 13.57
N ARG A 46 -15.76 -5.12 14.90
CA ARG A 46 -14.64 -4.60 15.70
C ARG A 46 -13.40 -5.49 15.64
N LYS A 47 -13.56 -6.82 15.80
CA LYS A 47 -12.44 -7.76 15.67
C LYS A 47 -11.78 -7.72 14.29
N ARG A 48 -12.58 -7.58 13.21
CA ARG A 48 -12.05 -7.40 11.85
C ARG A 48 -11.30 -6.08 11.69
N HIS A 49 -11.78 -5.01 12.34
CA HIS A 49 -11.11 -3.72 12.33
C HIS A 49 -9.77 -3.76 13.08
N GLU A 50 -9.73 -4.37 14.27
CA GLU A 50 -8.49 -4.57 15.04
C GLU A 50 -7.45 -5.37 14.23
N ALA A 51 -7.88 -6.43 13.53
CA ALA A 51 -7.02 -7.19 12.64
C ALA A 51 -6.51 -6.37 11.45
N PHE A 52 -7.37 -5.51 10.89
CA PHE A 52 -7.01 -4.58 9.82
C PHE A 52 -5.97 -3.56 10.29
N GLU A 53 -6.12 -2.97 11.47
CA GLU A 53 -5.17 -1.99 12.02
C GLU A 53 -3.79 -2.61 12.26
N SER A 54 -3.76 -3.85 12.78
CA SER A 54 -2.50 -4.58 12.94
C SER A 54 -1.81 -4.86 11.60
N ASP A 55 -2.58 -5.26 10.59
CA ASP A 55 -2.10 -5.52 9.24
C ASP A 55 -1.62 -4.22 8.56
N LEU A 56 -2.36 -3.12 8.72
CA LEU A 56 -1.98 -1.79 8.25
C LEU A 56 -0.64 -1.34 8.85
N GLY A 57 -0.44 -1.52 10.16
CA GLY A 57 0.83 -1.21 10.82
C GLY A 57 2.00 -1.98 10.22
N ALA A 58 1.84 -3.28 9.93
CA ALA A 58 2.88 -4.10 9.31
C ALA A 58 3.19 -3.71 7.85
N HIS A 59 2.28 -2.99 7.19
CA HIS A 59 2.46 -2.51 5.81
C HIS A 59 3.17 -1.15 5.71
N GLN A 60 3.33 -0.43 6.81
CA GLN A 60 4.03 0.86 6.85
C GLN A 60 5.47 0.75 6.31
N ASP A 61 6.24 -0.24 6.79
CA ASP A 61 7.62 -0.50 6.33
C ASP A 61 7.68 -0.74 4.81
N ARG A 62 6.65 -1.34 4.21
CA ARG A 62 6.60 -1.62 2.77
C ARG A 62 6.46 -0.33 1.96
N VAL A 63 5.61 0.59 2.42
CA VAL A 63 5.43 1.91 1.80
C VAL A 63 6.72 2.72 1.89
N GLU A 64 7.37 2.71 3.05
CA GLU A 64 8.65 3.39 3.24
C GLU A 64 9.73 2.84 2.32
N GLN A 65 9.83 1.52 2.16
CA GLN A 65 10.76 0.92 1.21
C GLN A 65 10.47 1.31 -0.24
N ILE A 66 9.20 1.42 -0.65
CA ILE A 66 8.81 1.87 -1.98
C ILE A 66 9.27 3.32 -2.19
N ALA A 67 9.00 4.21 -1.24
CA ALA A 67 9.40 5.61 -1.29
C ALA A 67 10.93 5.77 -1.33
N LEU A 68 11.67 4.97 -0.56
CA LEU A 68 13.14 4.97 -0.58
C LEU A 68 13.69 4.57 -1.94
N ILE A 69 13.12 3.55 -2.58
CA ILE A 69 13.53 3.11 -3.93
C ILE A 69 13.23 4.19 -4.97
N ALA A 70 12.04 4.82 -4.92
CA ALA A 70 11.70 5.92 -5.81
C ALA A 70 12.67 7.10 -5.66
N ARG A 71 13.04 7.44 -4.41
CA ARG A 71 14.04 8.47 -4.13
C ARG A 71 15.42 8.11 -4.68
N GLU A 72 15.85 6.85 -4.53
CA GLU A 72 17.12 6.38 -5.10
C GLU A 72 17.11 6.48 -6.64
N LEU A 73 16.02 6.10 -7.30
CA LEU A 73 15.86 6.24 -8.75
C LEU A 73 15.90 7.71 -9.21
N ASN A 74 15.29 8.63 -8.45
CA ASN A 74 15.40 10.07 -8.72
C ASN A 74 16.85 10.57 -8.58
N ASN A 75 17.52 10.21 -7.48
CA ASN A 75 18.90 10.65 -7.21
C ASN A 75 19.88 10.16 -8.27
N LEU A 76 19.65 8.96 -8.81
CA LEU A 76 20.47 8.37 -9.86
C LEU A 76 20.05 8.80 -11.28
N ARG A 77 19.08 9.72 -11.40
CA ARG A 77 18.56 10.25 -12.67
C ARG A 77 18.12 9.14 -13.62
N TYR A 78 17.31 8.21 -13.11
CA TYR A 78 16.72 7.16 -13.93
C TYR A 78 15.99 7.77 -15.14
N PRO A 79 16.24 7.30 -16.39
CA PRO A 79 15.68 7.93 -17.58
C PRO A 79 14.15 7.99 -17.61
N ASP A 80 13.47 6.97 -17.08
CA ASP A 80 12.01 6.85 -17.06
C ASP A 80 11.44 7.12 -15.66
N ILE A 81 11.82 8.25 -15.05
CA ILE A 81 11.40 8.60 -13.68
C ILE A 81 9.95 9.11 -13.58
N GLY A 82 9.37 9.58 -14.68
CA GLY A 82 8.02 10.15 -14.72
C GLY A 82 6.95 9.18 -14.15
N PRO A 83 6.85 7.95 -14.68
CA PRO A 83 5.91 6.95 -14.17
C PRO A 83 6.16 6.53 -12.71
N ILE A 84 7.43 6.49 -12.28
CA ILE A 84 7.80 6.15 -10.89
C ILE A 84 7.25 7.21 -9.93
N ASN A 85 7.44 8.49 -10.25
CA ASN A 85 6.98 9.60 -9.42
C ASN A 85 5.46 9.72 -9.40
N ALA A 86 4.80 9.53 -10.55
CA ALA A 86 3.34 9.56 -10.63
C ALA A 86 2.68 8.50 -9.73
N ARG A 87 3.33 7.35 -9.53
CA ARG A 87 2.84 6.27 -8.66
C ARG A 87 3.10 6.49 -7.17
N CYS A 88 3.85 7.53 -6.81
CA CYS A 88 4.15 7.90 -5.42
C CYS A 88 3.39 9.16 -4.95
N GLN A 89 2.54 9.75 -5.80
CA GLN A 89 1.65 10.86 -5.45
C GLN A 89 0.33 10.35 -4.88
#